data_AF-A0A1W2AUM1-F1
#
_entry.id   AF-A0A1W2AUM1-F1
#
_cell.length_a   1.000
_cell.length_b   1.000
_cell.length_c   1.000
_cell.angle_alpha   90.00
_cell.angle_beta   90.00
_cell.angle_gamma   90.00
#
_symmetry.space_group_name_H-M   'P 1'
#
loop_
_entity.id
_entity.type
_entity.pdbx_description
1 polymer ?
#
loop_
_entity_poly.entity_id
_entity_poly.type
_entity_poly.pdbx_seq_one_letter_code
_entity_poly.pdbx_strand_id
1 'polypeptide(L)'
;MTKSVAKTRDAGSPIAHGLDDLPAVTVDDYNLERRDKDGFIGDKANKSAFAKKIDLWRKSMAKAGGDPLGEKPTSDYSKKDFDALLRGEDVRAAALVMGAVEDFAQELAKVLTRYLADSAWKNTQRIAVGGGFKESFIGALAIARAMALLNMEGINVELSPIKHHPDDAGLIGAAHLMPAWMLKGHEAILAVDIGGTNIRAGVVKLKMDDKPDLSKAKVWKSEIWRHADEDPARTHAVAELIRMLTDLIDKAEKAGLSPAPVIGLACPGLIRSDGSIERGGQNLPGGNWESKHFNLPAEIMKAIPSIGGRETFVIMHNDAVVQGLSQVPFMQDVAHWGVVTIGTGLGNARFSNKQPPKKEKE
;
A
#
# COMPACT_ATOMS: atom_id res chain seq x y z
N MET A 1 37.96 24.74 -12.95
CA MET A 1 37.82 23.86 -11.76
C MET A 1 37.09 24.64 -10.68
N THR A 2 35.78 24.48 -10.58
CA THR A 2 34.94 25.11 -9.56
C THR A 2 34.36 23.99 -8.72
N LYS A 3 34.87 23.86 -7.49
CA LYS A 3 34.39 22.92 -6.49
C LYS A 3 32.93 23.26 -6.18
N SER A 4 32.02 22.35 -6.53
CA SER A 4 30.65 22.37 -6.04
C SER A 4 30.70 22.14 -4.53
N VAL A 5 30.39 23.19 -3.77
CA VAL A 5 30.23 23.13 -2.32
C VAL A 5 29.00 22.27 -2.06
N ALA A 6 29.22 21.11 -1.45
CA ALA A 6 28.15 20.30 -0.90
C ALA A 6 27.37 21.16 0.11
N LYS A 7 26.14 21.54 -0.26
CA LYS A 7 25.18 22.11 0.69
C LYS A 7 24.94 21.06 1.78
N THR A 8 25.47 21.34 2.97
CA THR A 8 25.04 20.73 4.22
C THR A 8 23.52 20.86 4.32
N ARG A 9 22.83 19.71 4.43
CA ARG A 9 21.37 19.61 4.55
C ARG A 9 20.93 20.25 5.86
N ASP A 10 20.03 21.22 5.79
CA ASP A 10 19.40 21.81 6.96
C ASP A 10 18.54 20.77 7.69
N ALA A 11 18.73 20.67 9.00
CA ALA A 11 17.92 19.88 9.92
C ALA A 11 16.59 20.61 10.25
N GLY A 12 15.87 21.09 9.23
CA GLY A 12 14.78 22.05 9.42
C GLY A 12 13.64 22.05 8.40
N SER A 13 13.52 21.03 7.54
CA SER A 13 12.30 20.91 6.72
C SER A 13 11.07 20.76 7.62
N PRO A 14 9.99 21.54 7.41
CA PRO A 14 8.76 21.41 8.18
C PRO A 14 8.21 19.98 8.03
N ILE A 15 7.84 19.35 9.15
CA ILE A 15 7.10 18.09 9.11
C ILE A 15 5.65 18.45 8.79
N ALA A 16 5.14 17.91 7.69
CA ALA A 16 3.79 18.15 7.21
C ALA A 16 3.18 16.85 6.66
N HIS A 17 1.87 16.86 6.51
CA HIS A 17 1.15 15.76 5.87
C HIS A 17 1.44 15.73 4.36
N GLY A 18 1.34 14.56 3.74
CA GLY A 18 1.46 14.44 2.28
C GLY A 18 2.77 14.94 1.67
N LEU A 19 3.88 15.00 2.43
CA LEU A 19 5.16 15.51 1.94
C LEU A 19 5.74 14.63 0.83
N ASP A 20 6.28 15.29 -0.19
CA ASP A 20 7.04 14.62 -1.25
C ASP A 20 8.48 14.34 -0.81
N ASP A 21 9.11 15.24 -0.06
CA ASP A 21 10.49 15.07 0.42
C ASP A 21 10.54 14.33 1.77
N LEU A 22 10.58 13.00 1.73
CA LEU A 22 10.61 12.13 2.92
C LEU A 22 12.06 11.80 3.35
N PRO A 23 12.31 11.31 4.57
CA PRO A 23 13.67 11.13 5.08
C PRO A 23 14.60 10.27 4.22
N ALA A 24 14.08 9.18 3.62
CA ALA A 24 14.86 8.24 2.81
C ALA A 24 14.68 8.41 1.29
N VAL A 25 13.53 8.95 0.86
CA VAL A 25 13.11 8.99 -0.53
C VAL A 25 12.41 10.31 -0.86
N THR A 26 12.36 10.65 -2.14
CA THR A 26 11.41 11.63 -2.67
C THR A 26 10.24 10.86 -3.29
N VAL A 27 9.01 11.23 -2.95
CA VAL A 27 7.79 10.76 -3.65
C VAL A 27 7.66 11.60 -4.91
N ASP A 28 7.75 10.97 -6.07
CA ASP A 28 7.74 11.69 -7.35
C ASP A 28 6.32 11.79 -7.94
N ASP A 29 5.49 10.80 -7.66
CA ASP A 29 4.10 10.73 -8.10
C ASP A 29 3.32 9.71 -7.26
N TYR A 30 2.02 9.91 -7.11
CA TYR A 30 1.10 8.93 -6.54
C TYR A 30 -0.33 9.21 -6.97
N ASN A 31 -1.20 8.22 -6.82
CA ASN A 31 -2.60 8.30 -7.27
C ASN A 31 -2.71 8.69 -8.76
N LEU A 32 -1.91 8.02 -9.61
CA LEU A 32 -1.89 8.24 -11.04
C LEU A 32 -3.22 7.79 -11.70
N GLU A 33 -4.07 8.79 -11.93
CA GLU A 33 -5.46 8.67 -12.41
C GLU A 33 -5.56 8.61 -13.95
N ARG A 34 -4.74 7.78 -14.60
CA ARG A 34 -4.79 7.61 -16.06
C ARG A 34 -6.11 6.96 -16.49
N ARG A 35 -6.74 7.53 -17.52
CA ARG A 35 -8.03 7.08 -18.07
C ARG A 35 -7.93 6.64 -19.52
N ASP A 36 -8.75 5.69 -19.90
CA ASP A 36 -9.08 5.37 -21.29
C ASP A 36 -10.59 5.52 -21.54
N LYS A 37 -11.06 5.04 -22.70
CA LYS A 37 -12.48 5.11 -23.10
C LYS A 37 -13.43 4.35 -22.14
N ASP A 38 -12.91 3.41 -21.35
CA ASP A 38 -13.69 2.53 -20.47
C ASP A 38 -13.60 2.95 -18.98
N GLY A 39 -12.85 4.01 -18.64
CA GLY A 39 -12.70 4.50 -17.27
C GLY A 39 -11.24 4.64 -16.83
N PHE A 40 -10.96 4.46 -15.54
CA PHE A 40 -9.57 4.44 -15.05
C PHE A 40 -8.88 3.15 -15.46
N ILE A 41 -7.66 3.25 -15.98
CA ILE A 41 -6.93 2.06 -16.45
C ILE A 41 -6.61 1.10 -15.29
N GLY A 42 -6.41 1.63 -14.07
CA GLY A 42 -6.14 0.83 -12.88
C GLY A 42 -7.28 -0.09 -12.47
N ASP A 43 -8.53 0.22 -12.86
CA ASP A 43 -9.68 -0.63 -12.57
C ASP A 43 -9.64 -1.96 -13.33
N LYS A 44 -8.82 -2.05 -14.38
CA LYS A 44 -8.59 -3.28 -15.15
C LYS A 44 -7.64 -4.25 -14.44
N ALA A 45 -6.96 -3.82 -13.39
CA ALA A 45 -5.98 -4.60 -12.62
C ALA A 45 -6.24 -4.58 -11.10
N ASN A 46 -7.50 -4.49 -10.67
CA ASN A 46 -7.91 -4.58 -9.26
C ASN A 46 -8.46 -5.97 -8.88
N LYS A 47 -8.81 -6.18 -7.60
CA LYS A 47 -9.35 -7.46 -7.10
C LYS A 47 -10.61 -7.90 -7.86
N SER A 48 -11.51 -6.96 -8.14
CA SER A 48 -12.77 -7.23 -8.85
C SER A 48 -12.52 -7.59 -10.32
N ALA A 49 -11.47 -7.05 -10.94
CA ALA A 49 -11.08 -7.39 -12.30
C ALA A 49 -10.70 -8.87 -12.43
N PHE A 50 -9.94 -9.41 -11.46
CA PHE A 50 -9.59 -10.84 -11.46
C PHE A 50 -10.82 -11.74 -11.34
N ALA A 51 -11.75 -11.43 -10.42
CA ALA A 51 -13.00 -12.19 -10.29
C ALA A 51 -13.82 -12.17 -11.60
N LYS A 52 -13.88 -11.02 -12.29
CA LYS A 52 -14.51 -10.94 -13.61
C LYS A 52 -13.83 -11.82 -14.65
N LYS A 53 -12.48 -11.97 -14.62
CA LYS A 53 -11.78 -12.90 -15.52
C LYS A 53 -12.19 -14.34 -15.26
N ILE A 54 -12.28 -14.75 -13.99
CA ILE A 54 -12.79 -16.08 -13.63
C ILE A 54 -14.20 -16.29 -14.20
N ASP A 55 -15.12 -15.34 -13.99
CA ASP A 55 -16.49 -15.44 -14.53
C ASP A 55 -16.56 -15.50 -16.06
N LEU A 56 -15.69 -14.77 -16.75
CA LEU A 56 -15.59 -14.83 -18.21
C LEU A 56 -15.15 -16.22 -18.67
N TRP A 57 -14.16 -16.82 -18.02
CA TRP A 57 -13.72 -18.18 -18.34
C TRP A 57 -14.77 -19.24 -18.00
N ARG A 58 -15.47 -19.11 -16.86
CA ARG A 58 -16.61 -19.98 -16.52
C ARG A 58 -17.67 -19.97 -17.62
N LYS A 59 -18.06 -18.78 -18.07
CA LYS A 59 -19.03 -18.61 -19.19
C LYS A 59 -18.53 -19.21 -20.50
N SER A 60 -17.26 -19.01 -20.84
CA SER A 60 -16.66 -19.55 -22.07
C SER A 60 -16.60 -21.08 -22.05
N MET A 61 -16.17 -21.67 -20.94
CA MET A 61 -16.12 -23.12 -20.77
C MET A 61 -17.52 -23.75 -20.69
N ALA A 62 -18.48 -23.08 -20.04
CA ALA A 62 -19.88 -23.53 -20.01
C ALA A 62 -20.44 -23.75 -21.41
N LYS A 63 -20.17 -22.83 -22.35
CA LYS A 63 -20.57 -22.95 -23.77
C LYS A 63 -19.87 -24.11 -24.50
N ALA A 64 -18.69 -24.53 -24.05
CA ALA A 64 -17.84 -25.50 -24.73
C ALA A 64 -17.83 -26.90 -24.08
N GLY A 65 -18.53 -27.11 -22.97
CA GLY A 65 -18.57 -28.41 -22.29
C GLY A 65 -18.86 -28.37 -20.78
N GLY A 66 -19.53 -27.32 -20.29
CA GLY A 66 -19.88 -27.15 -18.87
C GLY A 66 -18.87 -26.32 -18.08
N ASP A 67 -19.35 -25.71 -17.00
CA ASP A 67 -18.54 -24.92 -16.06
C ASP A 67 -17.82 -25.86 -15.08
N PRO A 68 -16.46 -25.92 -15.08
CA PRO A 68 -15.72 -26.80 -14.18
C PRO A 68 -15.86 -26.39 -12.70
N LEU A 69 -16.30 -25.17 -12.39
CA LEU A 69 -16.52 -24.71 -11.01
C LEU A 69 -17.95 -24.92 -10.52
N GLY A 70 -18.81 -25.52 -11.34
CA GLY A 70 -20.19 -25.87 -11.00
C GLY A 70 -21.06 -24.65 -10.65
N GLU A 71 -21.94 -24.82 -9.67
CA GLU A 71 -22.90 -23.77 -9.28
C GLU A 71 -22.35 -22.78 -8.25
N LYS A 72 -21.25 -23.13 -7.54
CA LYS A 72 -20.68 -22.26 -6.50
C LYS A 72 -20.30 -20.91 -7.12
N PRO A 73 -20.86 -19.77 -6.66
CA PRO A 73 -20.53 -18.45 -7.20
C PRO A 73 -19.05 -18.11 -7.03
N THR A 74 -18.48 -17.35 -7.97
CA THR A 74 -17.07 -16.91 -7.92
C THR A 74 -16.75 -16.08 -6.67
N SER A 75 -17.73 -15.33 -6.15
CA SER A 75 -17.61 -14.55 -4.89
C SER A 75 -17.29 -15.41 -3.67
N ASP A 76 -17.67 -16.69 -3.71
CA ASP A 76 -17.59 -17.61 -2.57
C ASP A 76 -16.26 -18.38 -2.57
N TYR A 77 -15.42 -18.17 -3.59
CA TYR A 77 -14.07 -18.72 -3.64
C TYR A 77 -13.08 -17.79 -2.94
N SER A 78 -12.35 -18.36 -1.98
CA SER A 78 -11.20 -17.71 -1.39
C SER A 78 -10.01 -17.73 -2.37
N LYS A 79 -8.99 -16.89 -2.13
CA LYS A 79 -7.73 -16.95 -2.90
C LYS A 79 -7.05 -18.32 -2.76
N LYS A 80 -7.16 -18.94 -1.58
CA LYS A 80 -6.63 -20.29 -1.31
C LYS A 80 -7.39 -21.34 -2.09
N ASP A 81 -8.68 -21.14 -2.33
CA ASP A 81 -9.48 -22.06 -3.15
C ASP A 81 -8.98 -22.03 -4.59
N PHE A 82 -8.72 -20.84 -5.15
CA PHE A 82 -8.14 -20.74 -6.50
C PHE A 82 -6.72 -21.32 -6.60
N ASP A 83 -5.89 -21.16 -5.57
CA ASP A 83 -4.58 -21.82 -5.49
C ASP A 83 -4.72 -23.35 -5.49
N ALA A 84 -5.70 -23.87 -4.75
CA ALA A 84 -5.98 -25.30 -4.70
C ALA A 84 -6.51 -25.82 -6.04
N LEU A 85 -7.40 -25.06 -6.71
CA LEU A 85 -7.90 -25.40 -8.04
C LEU A 85 -6.78 -25.43 -9.09
N LEU A 86 -5.86 -24.46 -9.07
CA LEU A 86 -4.73 -24.42 -10.00
C LEU A 86 -3.76 -25.59 -9.81
N ARG A 87 -3.61 -26.11 -8.59
CA ARG A 87 -2.70 -27.20 -8.23
C ARG A 87 -3.38 -28.57 -8.11
N GLY A 88 -4.69 -28.61 -8.31
CA GLY A 88 -5.51 -29.80 -8.13
C GLY A 88 -5.47 -30.75 -9.32
N GLU A 89 -6.14 -31.89 -9.16
CA GLU A 89 -6.23 -32.93 -10.19
C GLU A 89 -7.28 -32.62 -11.27
N ASP A 90 -8.25 -31.73 -10.99
CA ASP A 90 -9.20 -31.27 -12.00
C ASP A 90 -8.49 -30.32 -12.98
N VAL A 91 -7.99 -30.90 -14.07
CA VAL A 91 -7.28 -30.20 -15.13
C VAL A 91 -8.15 -29.13 -15.82
N ARG A 92 -9.47 -29.27 -15.82
CA ARG A 92 -10.38 -28.27 -16.43
C ARG A 92 -10.50 -27.05 -15.53
N ALA A 93 -10.65 -27.27 -14.22
CA ALA A 93 -10.63 -26.19 -13.24
C ALA A 93 -9.26 -25.48 -13.21
N ALA A 94 -8.16 -26.24 -13.26
CA ALA A 94 -6.82 -25.69 -13.34
C ALA A 94 -6.62 -24.84 -14.62
N ALA A 95 -7.07 -25.32 -15.77
CA ALA A 95 -7.02 -24.58 -17.04
C ALA A 95 -7.84 -23.29 -16.99
N LEU A 96 -9.00 -23.30 -16.32
CA LEU A 96 -9.82 -22.11 -16.10
C LEU A 96 -9.07 -21.05 -15.29
N VAL A 97 -8.48 -21.45 -14.16
CA VAL A 97 -7.74 -20.53 -13.29
C VAL A 97 -6.50 -19.99 -14.01
N MET A 98 -5.77 -20.85 -14.74
CA MET A 98 -4.61 -20.45 -15.53
C MET A 98 -4.97 -19.39 -16.59
N GLY A 99 -6.08 -19.59 -17.31
CA GLY A 99 -6.58 -18.61 -18.28
C GLY A 99 -6.91 -17.26 -17.65
N ALA A 100 -7.55 -17.26 -16.48
CA ALA A 100 -7.86 -16.03 -15.76
C ALA A 100 -6.59 -15.32 -15.23
N VAL A 101 -5.58 -16.08 -14.79
CA VAL A 101 -4.27 -15.55 -14.38
C VAL A 101 -3.56 -14.89 -15.57
N GLU A 102 -3.56 -15.54 -16.73
CA GLU A 102 -2.97 -14.99 -17.95
C GLU A 102 -3.66 -13.68 -18.38
N ASP A 103 -4.98 -13.67 -18.44
CA ASP A 103 -5.74 -12.47 -18.80
C ASP A 103 -5.50 -11.32 -17.82
N PHE A 104 -5.42 -11.61 -16.53
CA PHE A 104 -5.12 -10.61 -15.52
C PHE A 104 -3.69 -10.08 -15.64
N ALA A 105 -2.72 -10.96 -15.87
CA ALA A 105 -1.32 -10.58 -16.06
C ALA A 105 -1.13 -9.68 -17.29
N GLN A 106 -1.86 -9.95 -18.38
CA GLN A 106 -1.86 -9.09 -19.57
C GLN A 106 -2.45 -7.71 -19.27
N GLU A 107 -3.56 -7.62 -18.54
CA GLU A 107 -4.13 -6.32 -18.15
C GLU A 107 -3.21 -5.56 -17.20
N LEU A 108 -2.60 -6.23 -16.23
CA LEU A 108 -1.60 -5.62 -15.35
C LEU A 108 -0.39 -5.09 -16.15
N ALA A 109 0.15 -5.88 -17.08
CA ALA A 109 1.23 -5.45 -17.96
C ALA A 109 0.83 -4.21 -18.77
N LYS A 110 -0.36 -4.20 -19.38
CA LYS A 110 -0.87 -3.01 -20.13
C LYS A 110 -0.96 -1.77 -19.24
N VAL A 111 -1.46 -1.91 -18.02
CA VAL A 111 -1.54 -0.78 -17.06
C VAL A 111 -0.15 -0.28 -16.72
N LEU A 112 0.78 -1.19 -16.40
CA LEU A 112 2.15 -0.83 -16.07
C LEU A 112 2.90 -0.20 -17.26
N THR A 113 2.71 -0.67 -18.49
CA THR A 113 3.24 -0.04 -19.70
C THR A 113 2.78 1.41 -19.81
N ARG A 114 1.51 1.70 -19.51
CA ARG A 114 0.96 3.07 -19.52
C ARG A 114 1.54 3.93 -18.41
N TYR A 115 1.73 3.38 -17.21
CA TYR A 115 2.40 4.09 -16.13
C TYR A 115 3.85 4.38 -16.48
N LEU A 116 4.63 3.39 -16.93
CA LEU A 116 6.05 3.56 -17.27
C LEU A 116 6.30 4.50 -18.45
N ALA A 117 5.29 4.75 -19.30
CA ALA A 117 5.33 5.75 -20.35
C ALA A 117 5.09 7.20 -19.84
N ASP A 118 4.57 7.37 -18.63
CA ASP A 118 4.38 8.66 -17.98
C ASP A 118 5.74 9.31 -17.65
N SER A 119 5.85 10.62 -17.85
CA SER A 119 7.05 11.37 -17.51
C SER A 119 7.48 11.21 -16.04
N ALA A 120 6.53 11.10 -15.11
CA ALA A 120 6.85 10.97 -13.69
C ALA A 120 7.32 9.55 -13.31
N TRP A 121 6.95 8.54 -14.12
CA TRP A 121 7.30 7.13 -13.89
C TRP A 121 8.44 6.64 -14.78
N LYS A 122 8.93 7.48 -15.68
CA LYS A 122 10.06 7.15 -16.56
C LYS A 122 11.27 6.72 -15.73
N ASN A 123 12.04 5.78 -16.29
CA ASN A 123 13.25 5.21 -15.70
C ASN A 123 13.03 4.44 -14.38
N THR A 124 11.78 4.06 -14.06
CA THR A 124 11.51 3.18 -12.91
C THR A 124 12.14 1.82 -13.15
N GLN A 125 12.99 1.38 -12.23
CA GLN A 125 13.79 0.15 -12.37
C GLN A 125 13.12 -1.05 -11.72
N ARG A 126 12.39 -0.83 -10.62
CA ARG A 126 11.68 -1.87 -9.89
C ARG A 126 10.31 -1.39 -9.43
N ILE A 127 9.30 -2.25 -9.48
CA ILE A 127 7.98 -1.99 -8.94
C ILE A 127 7.65 -3.06 -7.90
N ALA A 128 7.38 -2.63 -6.67
CA ALA A 128 6.85 -3.48 -5.63
C ALA A 128 5.35 -3.70 -5.84
N VAL A 129 4.90 -4.94 -5.97
CA VAL A 129 3.49 -5.27 -6.14
C VAL A 129 2.91 -5.76 -4.82
N GLY A 130 1.93 -5.02 -4.31
CA GLY A 130 1.29 -5.21 -3.02
C GLY A 130 -0.20 -5.51 -3.10
N GLY A 131 -0.84 -5.45 -1.93
CA GLY A 131 -2.26 -5.75 -1.77
C GLY A 131 -2.54 -7.25 -1.59
N GLY A 132 -3.77 -7.56 -1.17
CA GLY A 132 -4.12 -8.93 -0.78
C GLY A 132 -4.00 -9.93 -1.93
N PHE A 133 -4.09 -9.52 -3.19
CA PHE A 133 -3.97 -10.42 -4.34
C PHE A 133 -2.61 -11.14 -4.39
N LYS A 134 -1.55 -10.50 -3.89
CA LYS A 134 -0.17 -10.99 -3.87
C LYS A 134 0.06 -12.22 -2.98
N GLU A 135 -0.79 -12.48 -1.99
CA GLU A 135 -0.58 -13.52 -0.96
C GLU A 135 -0.80 -14.94 -1.47
N SER A 136 -1.50 -15.08 -2.59
CA SER A 136 -1.77 -16.37 -3.22
C SER A 136 -0.75 -16.70 -4.29
N PHE A 137 -0.59 -17.99 -4.55
CA PHE A 137 0.27 -18.48 -5.62
C PHE A 137 -0.17 -17.95 -7.00
N ILE A 138 -1.48 -17.86 -7.24
CA ILE A 138 -2.04 -17.23 -8.44
C ILE A 138 -1.59 -15.77 -8.60
N GLY A 139 -1.47 -15.02 -7.50
CA GLY A 139 -1.04 -13.62 -7.52
C GLY A 139 0.45 -13.49 -7.84
N ALA A 140 1.27 -14.33 -7.22
CA ALA A 140 2.70 -14.41 -7.54
C ALA A 140 2.93 -14.79 -9.01
N LEU A 141 2.15 -15.74 -9.53
CA LEU A 141 2.21 -16.15 -10.94
C LEU A 141 1.80 -15.01 -11.88
N ALA A 142 0.72 -14.29 -11.56
CA ALA A 142 0.28 -13.14 -12.34
C ALA A 142 1.34 -12.02 -12.40
N ILE A 143 2.01 -11.73 -11.27
CA ILE A 143 3.08 -10.73 -11.18
C ILE A 143 4.28 -11.16 -12.04
N ALA A 144 4.74 -12.41 -11.87
CA ALA A 144 5.85 -12.94 -12.64
C ALA A 144 5.54 -12.95 -14.15
N ARG A 145 4.30 -13.28 -14.52
CA ARG A 145 3.83 -13.27 -15.90
C ARG A 145 3.76 -11.87 -16.48
N ALA A 146 3.24 -10.89 -15.74
CA ALA A 146 3.22 -9.50 -16.16
C ALA A 146 4.63 -8.95 -16.39
N MET A 147 5.60 -9.30 -15.53
CA MET A 147 7.01 -8.94 -15.72
C MET A 147 7.57 -9.54 -17.00
N ALA A 148 7.29 -10.83 -17.27
CA ALA A 148 7.74 -11.48 -18.50
C ALA A 148 7.17 -10.78 -19.76
N LEU A 149 5.89 -10.38 -19.73
CA LEU A 149 5.25 -9.65 -20.83
C LEU A 149 5.91 -8.28 -21.06
N LEU A 150 6.17 -7.51 -20.00
CA LEU A 150 6.87 -6.23 -20.07
C LEU A 150 8.28 -6.39 -20.68
N ASN A 151 9.03 -7.40 -20.23
CA ASN A 151 10.37 -7.68 -20.77
C ASN A 151 10.34 -8.08 -22.26
N MET A 152 9.33 -8.84 -22.69
CA MET A 152 9.13 -9.18 -24.11
C MET A 152 8.83 -7.94 -24.98
N GLU A 153 8.22 -6.90 -24.41
CA GLU A 153 8.00 -5.60 -25.06
C GLU A 153 9.23 -4.67 -24.97
N GLY A 154 10.35 -5.14 -24.40
CA GLY A 154 11.57 -4.36 -24.23
C GLY A 154 11.53 -3.37 -23.06
N ILE A 155 10.54 -3.48 -22.17
CA ILE A 155 10.41 -2.67 -20.96
C ILE A 155 11.13 -3.39 -19.82
N ASN A 156 12.39 -3.02 -19.60
CA ASN A 156 13.22 -3.60 -18.55
C ASN A 156 12.86 -3.03 -17.17
N VAL A 157 11.90 -3.66 -16.50
CA VAL A 157 11.49 -3.34 -15.13
C VAL A 157 11.35 -4.63 -14.32
N GLU A 158 11.86 -4.64 -13.10
CA GLU A 158 11.66 -5.76 -12.18
C GLU A 158 10.33 -5.61 -11.44
N LEU A 159 9.48 -6.64 -11.47
CA LEU A 159 8.29 -6.70 -10.61
C LEU A 159 8.55 -7.67 -9.46
N SER A 160 8.51 -7.14 -8.24
CA SER A 160 8.76 -7.92 -7.03
C SER A 160 7.56 -7.82 -6.08
N PRO A 161 7.08 -8.92 -5.48
CA PRO A 161 6.07 -8.83 -4.45
C PRO A 161 6.58 -8.06 -3.21
N ILE A 162 5.77 -7.15 -2.61
CA ILE A 162 6.10 -6.44 -1.35
C ILE A 162 6.58 -7.43 -0.27
N LYS A 163 7.76 -7.23 0.32
CA LYS A 163 8.36 -8.24 1.21
C LYS A 163 7.57 -8.50 2.49
N HIS A 164 6.99 -7.46 3.08
CA HIS A 164 6.16 -7.59 4.28
C HIS A 164 4.81 -8.24 3.94
N HIS A 165 4.15 -8.80 4.95
CA HIS A 165 2.76 -9.22 4.80
C HIS A 165 1.94 -7.99 4.34
N PRO A 166 1.09 -8.08 3.31
CA PRO A 166 0.28 -6.95 2.85
C PRO A 166 -0.48 -6.26 3.99
N ASP A 167 -0.95 -7.05 4.96
CA ASP A 167 -1.65 -6.51 6.12
C ASP A 167 -0.78 -5.65 7.06
N ASP A 168 0.53 -5.87 7.04
CA ASP A 168 1.49 -5.15 7.88
C ASP A 168 2.16 -4.00 7.12
N ALA A 169 2.16 -4.03 5.79
CA ALA A 169 2.94 -3.10 4.97
C ALA A 169 2.52 -1.64 5.17
N GLY A 170 1.22 -1.34 5.23
CA GLY A 170 0.72 0.01 5.54
C GLY A 170 1.10 0.47 6.94
N LEU A 171 1.06 -0.43 7.93
CA LEU A 171 1.44 -0.11 9.31
C LEU A 171 2.95 0.12 9.45
N ILE A 172 3.77 -0.77 8.91
CA ILE A 172 5.25 -0.68 8.96
C ILE A 172 5.73 0.55 8.18
N GLY A 173 5.16 0.77 7.00
CA GLY A 173 5.49 1.90 6.15
C GLY A 173 5.25 3.25 6.83
N ALA A 174 4.29 3.32 7.76
CA ALA A 174 4.01 4.53 8.51
C ALA A 174 5.26 5.03 9.24
N ALA A 175 6.09 4.15 9.81
CA ALA A 175 7.32 4.53 10.52
C ALA A 175 8.33 5.30 9.67
N HIS A 176 8.31 5.13 8.36
CA HIS A 176 9.19 5.82 7.43
C HIS A 176 8.77 7.25 7.08
N LEU A 177 7.57 7.69 7.50
CA LEU A 177 7.13 9.09 7.34
C LEU A 177 7.89 10.04 8.27
N MET A 178 8.46 9.55 9.36
CA MET A 178 9.13 10.36 10.37
C MET A 178 10.66 10.30 10.20
N PRO A 179 11.36 11.40 10.49
CA PRO A 179 12.81 11.36 10.61
C PRO A 179 13.22 10.52 11.83
N ALA A 180 14.35 9.82 11.72
CA ALA A 180 14.83 8.90 12.75
C ALA A 180 14.99 9.53 14.14
N TRP A 181 15.27 10.83 14.23
CA TRP A 181 15.39 11.53 15.52
C TRP A 181 14.08 11.61 16.30
N MET A 182 12.92 11.64 15.62
CA MET A 182 11.60 11.69 16.24
C MET A 182 11.23 10.34 16.87
N LEU A 183 11.81 9.26 16.35
CA LEU A 183 11.60 7.90 16.83
C LEU A 183 12.66 7.45 17.86
N LYS A 184 13.74 8.23 18.00
CA LYS A 184 14.88 7.88 18.84
C LYS A 184 14.46 7.78 20.31
N GLY A 185 14.80 6.66 20.94
CA GLY A 185 14.48 6.39 22.34
C GLY A 185 13.09 5.80 22.57
N HIS A 186 12.33 5.52 21.50
CA HIS A 186 11.04 4.83 21.57
C HIS A 186 11.14 3.45 20.94
N GLU A 187 10.41 2.48 21.49
CA GLU A 187 10.45 1.10 21.01
C GLU A 187 9.43 0.83 19.90
N ALA A 188 8.37 1.65 19.86
CA ALA A 188 7.23 1.45 18.99
C ALA A 188 6.60 2.76 18.52
N ILE A 189 5.70 2.66 17.54
CA ILE A 189 4.76 3.72 17.15
C ILE A 189 3.36 3.15 17.01
N LEU A 190 2.36 4.03 17.02
CA LEU A 190 1.02 3.72 16.56
C LEU A 190 0.94 3.99 15.05
N ALA A 191 0.30 3.09 14.32
CA ALA A 191 0.09 3.21 12.89
C ALA A 191 -1.34 2.84 12.52
N VAL A 192 -1.86 3.48 11.49
CA VAL A 192 -3.19 3.22 10.94
C VAL A 192 -3.11 3.06 9.43
N ASP A 193 -3.79 2.05 8.92
CA ASP A 193 -3.99 1.81 7.50
C ASP A 193 -5.49 1.83 7.19
N ILE A 194 -5.94 2.90 6.54
CA ILE A 194 -7.33 3.11 6.17
C ILE A 194 -7.49 2.64 4.72
N GLY A 195 -8.29 1.61 4.51
CA GLY A 195 -8.64 1.13 3.18
C GLY A 195 -10.11 1.35 2.84
N GLY A 196 -10.47 1.12 1.58
CA GLY A 196 -11.86 1.21 1.12
C GLY A 196 -12.79 0.09 1.61
N THR A 197 -12.32 -0.81 2.47
CA THR A 197 -13.14 -1.93 3.01
C THR A 197 -12.92 -2.12 4.50
N ASN A 198 -11.71 -1.87 4.98
CA ASN A 198 -11.35 -2.06 6.37
C ASN A 198 -10.51 -0.87 6.86
N ILE A 199 -10.56 -0.61 8.16
CA ILE A 199 -9.57 0.20 8.88
C ILE A 199 -8.75 -0.76 9.72
N ARG A 200 -7.42 -0.63 9.66
CA ARG A 200 -6.49 -1.35 10.52
C ARG A 200 -5.71 -0.36 11.37
N ALA A 201 -5.62 -0.62 12.67
CA ALA A 201 -4.72 0.09 13.57
C ALA A 201 -3.74 -0.90 14.17
N GLY A 202 -2.52 -0.47 14.47
CA GLY A 202 -1.54 -1.34 15.10
C GLY A 202 -0.42 -0.61 15.81
N VAL A 203 0.28 -1.37 16.64
CA VAL A 203 1.52 -0.95 17.29
C VAL A 203 2.67 -1.60 16.55
N VAL A 204 3.56 -0.80 15.99
CA VAL A 204 4.72 -1.27 15.23
C VAL A 204 5.96 -1.14 16.09
N LYS A 205 6.64 -2.26 16.35
CA LYS A 205 7.98 -2.24 16.96
C LYS A 205 9.00 -1.80 15.92
N LEU A 206 9.76 -0.76 16.24
CA LEU A 206 10.71 -0.14 15.32
C LEU A 206 12.00 -0.96 15.16
N LYS A 207 12.49 -1.52 16.27
CA LYS A 207 13.76 -2.26 16.33
C LYS A 207 14.97 -1.50 15.77
N MET A 208 15.01 -0.19 15.96
CA MET A 208 16.10 0.67 15.47
C MET A 208 17.45 0.36 16.13
N ASP A 209 17.45 -0.18 17.35
CA ASP A 209 18.67 -0.64 18.03
C ASP A 209 19.30 -1.87 17.38
N ASP A 210 18.50 -2.68 16.66
CA ASP A 210 18.99 -3.83 15.88
C ASP A 210 19.35 -3.40 14.45
N LYS A 211 18.42 -2.70 13.78
CA LYS A 211 18.60 -2.17 12.43
C LYS A 211 18.01 -0.77 12.31
N PRO A 212 18.84 0.29 12.22
CA PRO A 212 18.38 1.68 12.16
C PRO A 212 17.55 2.04 10.92
N ASP A 213 17.61 1.22 9.86
CA ASP A 213 16.89 1.41 8.61
C ASP A 213 15.44 0.91 8.65
N LEU A 214 14.96 0.43 9.81
CA LEU A 214 13.63 -0.16 10.01
C LEU A 214 13.38 -1.46 9.23
N SER A 215 14.41 -2.08 8.62
CA SER A 215 14.28 -3.36 7.90
C SER A 215 13.78 -4.52 8.78
N LYS A 216 13.88 -4.37 10.10
CA LYS A 216 13.41 -5.34 11.10
C LYS A 216 12.15 -4.88 11.85
N ALA A 217 11.56 -3.76 11.47
CA ALA A 217 10.31 -3.30 12.02
C ALA A 217 9.22 -4.37 11.83
N LYS A 218 8.35 -4.51 12.83
CA LYS A 218 7.27 -5.51 12.80
C LYS A 218 6.06 -5.05 13.58
N VAL A 219 4.89 -5.46 13.13
CA VAL A 219 3.64 -5.29 13.88
C VAL A 219 3.71 -6.15 15.14
N TRP A 220 3.55 -5.53 16.31
CA TRP A 220 3.45 -6.25 17.58
C TRP A 220 2.02 -6.69 17.85
N LYS A 221 1.07 -5.79 17.61
CA LYS A 221 -0.36 -6.04 17.76
C LYS A 221 -1.11 -5.17 16.78
N SER A 222 -2.20 -5.69 16.24
CA SER A 222 -3.08 -4.96 15.34
C SER A 222 -4.54 -5.31 15.62
N GLU A 223 -5.41 -4.37 15.29
CA GLU A 223 -6.85 -4.53 15.24
C GLU A 223 -7.32 -4.20 13.83
N ILE A 224 -8.32 -4.92 13.34
CA ILE A 224 -8.93 -4.71 12.02
C ILE A 224 -10.43 -4.60 12.20
N TRP A 225 -11.01 -3.55 11.62
CA TRP A 225 -12.45 -3.35 11.56
C TRP A 225 -12.90 -3.31 10.10
N ARG A 226 -13.83 -4.20 9.73
CA ARG A 226 -14.38 -4.32 8.38
C ARG A 226 -15.59 -3.40 8.20
N HIS A 227 -15.36 -2.10 8.08
CA HIS A 227 -16.44 -1.11 7.95
C HIS A 227 -17.38 -1.37 6.76
N ALA A 228 -16.91 -2.03 5.70
CA ALA A 228 -17.75 -2.38 4.56
C ALA A 228 -18.88 -3.37 4.91
N ASP A 229 -18.77 -4.08 6.03
CA ASP A 229 -19.80 -4.99 6.50
C ASP A 229 -20.90 -4.25 7.31
N GLU A 230 -20.68 -2.97 7.64
CA GLU A 230 -21.52 -2.17 8.55
C GLU A 230 -22.04 -0.85 7.94
N ASP A 231 -21.51 -0.40 6.79
CA ASP A 231 -21.81 0.89 6.12
C ASP A 231 -21.96 2.11 7.07
N PRO A 232 -20.93 2.39 7.91
CA PRO A 232 -21.06 3.36 8.99
C PRO A 232 -20.94 4.80 8.49
N ALA A 233 -21.57 5.73 9.23
CA ALA A 233 -21.34 7.16 9.04
C ALA A 233 -19.88 7.54 9.36
N ARG A 234 -19.36 8.61 8.74
CA ARG A 234 -17.98 9.10 8.97
C ARG A 234 -17.68 9.33 10.46
N THR A 235 -18.64 9.88 11.20
CA THR A 235 -18.50 10.14 12.64
C THR A 235 -18.31 8.85 13.44
N HIS A 236 -19.05 7.79 13.08
CA HIS A 236 -18.89 6.48 13.70
C HIS A 236 -17.54 5.85 13.33
N ALA A 237 -17.12 5.97 12.07
CA ALA A 237 -15.83 5.46 11.63
C ALA A 237 -14.64 6.14 12.35
N VAL A 238 -14.70 7.45 12.56
CA VAL A 238 -13.69 8.18 13.34
C VAL A 238 -13.71 7.76 14.81
N ALA A 239 -14.89 7.60 15.41
CA ALA A 239 -15.03 7.15 16.80
C ALA A 239 -14.46 5.73 16.99
N GLU A 240 -14.73 4.81 16.08
CA GLU A 240 -14.21 3.44 16.12
C GLU A 240 -12.69 3.40 15.93
N LEU A 241 -12.14 4.22 15.02
CA LEU A 241 -10.68 4.37 14.88
C LEU A 241 -10.04 4.87 16.18
N ILE A 242 -10.61 5.90 16.82
CA ILE A 242 -10.12 6.43 18.10
C ILE A 242 -10.17 5.33 19.17
N ARG A 243 -11.26 4.55 19.23
CA ARG A 243 -11.41 3.43 20.16
C ARG A 243 -10.30 2.40 19.97
N MET A 244 -10.04 1.98 18.72
CA MET A 244 -8.97 1.04 18.38
C MET A 244 -7.59 1.57 18.79
N LEU A 245 -7.31 2.85 18.56
CA LEU A 245 -6.04 3.48 18.93
C LEU A 245 -5.85 3.53 20.45
N THR A 246 -6.86 3.96 21.21
CA THR A 246 -6.84 3.99 22.68
C THR A 246 -6.62 2.60 23.26
N ASP A 247 -7.35 1.59 22.75
CA ASP A 247 -7.17 0.19 23.16
C ASP A 247 -5.74 -0.30 22.94
N LEU A 248 -5.13 0.06 21.81
CA LEU A 248 -3.77 -0.33 21.46
C LEU A 248 -2.71 0.38 22.32
N ILE A 249 -2.93 1.66 22.65
CA ILE A 249 -2.09 2.41 23.59
C ILE A 249 -2.12 1.73 24.97
N ASP A 250 -3.30 1.46 25.51
CA ASP A 250 -3.47 0.77 26.80
C ASP A 250 -2.78 -0.59 26.82
N LYS A 251 -2.90 -1.36 25.72
CA LYS A 251 -2.27 -2.67 25.57
C LYS A 251 -0.74 -2.54 25.53
N ALA A 252 -0.21 -1.53 24.84
CA ALA A 252 1.24 -1.29 24.77
C ALA A 252 1.80 -0.91 26.14
N GLU A 253 1.15 0.00 26.86
CA GLU A 253 1.56 0.44 28.21
C GLU A 253 1.55 -0.72 29.21
N LYS A 254 0.48 -1.53 29.22
CA LYS A 254 0.40 -2.74 30.07
C LYS A 254 1.49 -3.76 29.76
N ALA A 255 1.99 -3.77 28.52
CA ALA A 255 3.09 -4.64 28.09
C ALA A 255 4.48 -4.03 28.33
N GLY A 256 4.56 -2.84 28.94
CA GLY A 256 5.81 -2.12 29.16
C GLY A 256 6.46 -1.58 27.88
N LEU A 257 5.72 -1.54 26.77
CA LEU A 257 6.18 -0.88 25.54
C LEU A 257 5.98 0.62 25.69
N SER A 258 6.97 1.39 25.24
CA SER A 258 6.88 2.85 25.16
C SER A 258 6.71 3.29 23.70
N PRO A 259 5.48 3.50 23.22
CA PRO A 259 5.27 4.11 21.92
C PRO A 259 5.78 5.55 21.89
N ALA A 260 6.32 5.98 20.75
CA ALA A 260 6.54 7.38 20.48
C ALA A 260 5.20 8.13 20.53
N PRO A 261 5.18 9.43 20.88
CA PRO A 261 3.97 10.24 20.85
C PRO A 261 3.61 10.64 19.42
N VAL A 262 3.62 9.67 18.50
CA VAL A 262 3.35 9.86 17.08
C VAL A 262 2.43 8.76 16.58
N ILE A 263 1.44 9.15 15.78
CA ILE A 263 0.55 8.26 15.05
C ILE A 263 0.76 8.50 13.55
N GLY A 264 1.20 7.47 12.83
CA GLY A 264 1.33 7.51 11.38
C GLY A 264 0.07 6.97 10.70
N LEU A 265 -0.48 7.70 9.74
CA LEU A 265 -1.70 7.35 9.02
C LEU A 265 -1.42 7.13 7.53
N ALA A 266 -1.84 5.98 7.02
CA ALA A 266 -2.02 5.70 5.61
C ALA A 266 -3.50 5.92 5.27
N CYS A 267 -3.80 6.88 4.39
CA CYS A 267 -5.18 7.24 4.05
C CYS A 267 -5.35 7.40 2.53
N PRO A 268 -6.41 6.84 1.91
CA PRO A 268 -6.64 6.99 0.48
C PRO A 268 -6.91 8.45 0.11
N GLY A 269 -6.36 8.86 -1.03
CA GLY A 269 -6.57 10.18 -1.61
C GLY A 269 -5.32 11.06 -1.65
N LEU A 270 -5.55 12.26 -2.17
CA LEU A 270 -4.56 13.33 -2.32
C LEU A 270 -4.48 14.13 -1.02
N ILE A 271 -3.42 13.91 -0.25
CA ILE A 271 -3.26 14.48 1.09
C ILE A 271 -2.52 15.82 0.99
N ARG A 272 -3.14 16.88 1.50
CA ARG A 272 -2.54 18.22 1.57
C ARG A 272 -1.67 18.38 2.81
N SER A 273 -0.80 19.38 2.80
CA SER A 273 0.16 19.66 3.89
C SER A 273 -0.48 19.93 5.25
N ASP A 274 -1.72 20.41 5.26
CA ASP A 274 -2.53 20.66 6.46
C ASP A 274 -3.27 19.41 6.97
N GLY A 275 -3.17 18.27 6.26
CA GLY A 275 -3.85 17.03 6.60
C GLY A 275 -5.27 16.91 6.04
N SER A 276 -5.73 17.88 5.23
CA SER A 276 -6.99 17.73 4.49
C SER A 276 -6.84 16.74 3.33
N ILE A 277 -7.92 16.02 3.02
CA ILE A 277 -8.01 15.14 1.85
C ILE A 277 -8.66 15.97 0.74
N GLU A 278 -7.95 16.23 -0.36
CA GLU A 278 -8.51 17.06 -1.44
C GLU A 278 -9.45 16.26 -2.35
N ARG A 279 -9.08 15.02 -2.67
CA ARG A 279 -9.86 14.08 -3.48
C ARG A 279 -9.39 12.64 -3.25
N GLY A 280 -10.18 11.66 -3.68
CA GLY A 280 -9.83 10.23 -3.59
C GLY A 280 -10.37 9.53 -2.34
N GLY A 281 -11.17 10.23 -1.53
CA GLY A 281 -11.80 9.72 -0.30
C GLY A 281 -13.15 9.02 -0.55
N GLN A 282 -13.58 8.86 -1.80
CA GLN A 282 -14.90 8.30 -2.14
C GLN A 282 -15.13 6.86 -1.68
N ASN A 283 -14.05 6.10 -1.45
CA ASN A 283 -14.13 4.71 -0.98
C ASN A 283 -14.16 4.62 0.56
N LEU A 284 -14.14 5.75 1.28
CA LEU A 284 -14.14 5.79 2.73
C LEU A 284 -15.57 5.82 3.29
N PRO A 285 -15.82 5.19 4.47
CA PRO A 285 -17.16 4.98 4.99
C PRO A 285 -17.87 6.29 5.32
N GLY A 286 -19.15 6.38 4.98
CA GLY A 286 -20.02 7.51 5.33
C GLY A 286 -19.75 8.84 4.60
N GLY A 287 -18.82 8.84 3.62
CA GLY A 287 -18.57 9.97 2.72
C GLY A 287 -18.07 11.26 3.39
N ASN A 288 -17.97 12.33 2.60
CA ASN A 288 -17.56 13.68 3.02
C ASN A 288 -16.16 13.78 3.67
N TRP A 289 -15.26 12.83 3.43
CA TRP A 289 -13.88 12.88 3.92
C TRP A 289 -13.07 14.04 3.33
N GLU A 290 -13.51 14.53 2.17
CA GLU A 290 -12.91 15.67 1.44
C GLU A 290 -13.53 17.02 1.84
N SER A 291 -14.37 17.04 2.87
CA SER A 291 -15.01 18.28 3.34
C SER A 291 -13.98 19.25 3.91
N LYS A 292 -14.07 20.52 3.50
CA LYS A 292 -13.25 21.62 4.07
C LYS A 292 -13.45 21.85 5.57
N HIS A 293 -14.50 21.25 6.16
CA HIS A 293 -14.81 21.34 7.58
C HIS A 293 -14.39 20.09 8.36
N PHE A 294 -13.59 19.21 7.75
CA PHE A 294 -13.13 17.98 8.38
C PHE A 294 -11.62 17.81 8.20
N ASN A 295 -10.94 17.40 9.27
CA ASN A 295 -9.52 17.11 9.26
C ASN A 295 -9.27 15.92 10.20
N LEU A 296 -9.01 14.75 9.61
CA LEU A 296 -8.84 13.51 10.37
C LEU A 296 -7.67 13.59 11.39
N PRO A 297 -6.47 14.07 11.02
CA PRO A 297 -5.39 14.27 11.99
C PRO A 297 -5.80 15.12 13.19
N ALA A 298 -6.50 16.24 12.97
CA ALA A 298 -6.96 17.12 14.05
C ALA A 298 -7.97 16.45 14.98
N GLU A 299 -8.92 15.67 14.43
CA GLU A 299 -9.88 14.91 15.25
C GLU A 299 -9.18 13.86 16.13
N ILE A 300 -8.16 13.18 15.61
CA ILE A 300 -7.37 12.20 16.37
C ILE A 300 -6.55 12.90 17.46
N MET A 301 -5.85 14.00 17.14
CA MET A 301 -5.08 14.76 18.15
C MET A 301 -5.98 15.32 19.26
N LYS A 302 -7.19 15.74 18.93
CA LYS A 302 -8.18 16.20 19.92
C LYS A 302 -8.64 15.08 20.85
N ALA A 303 -8.85 13.87 20.32
CA ALA A 303 -9.32 12.73 21.10
C ALA A 303 -8.19 12.02 21.89
N ILE A 304 -6.97 12.06 21.38
CA ILE A 304 -5.77 11.45 21.98
C ILE A 304 -4.71 12.55 22.12
N PRO A 305 -4.85 13.47 23.09
CA PRO A 305 -3.98 14.65 23.20
C PRO A 305 -2.56 14.31 23.65
N SER A 306 -2.37 13.16 24.32
CA SER A 306 -1.05 12.74 24.77
C SER A 306 -0.85 11.24 24.72
N ILE A 307 0.37 10.81 24.39
CA ILE A 307 0.85 9.43 24.49
C ILE A 307 2.14 9.45 25.34
N GLY A 308 2.21 8.61 26.37
CA GLY A 308 3.37 8.56 27.26
C GLY A 308 3.70 9.91 27.93
N GLY A 309 2.67 10.71 28.23
CA GLY A 309 2.80 12.02 28.88
C GLY A 309 3.34 13.15 27.98
N ARG A 310 3.43 12.95 26.66
CA ARG A 310 3.85 13.97 25.68
C ARG A 310 2.73 14.23 24.68
N GLU A 311 2.69 15.45 24.14
CA GLU A 311 1.71 15.85 23.13
C GLU A 311 1.77 14.93 21.90
N THR A 312 0.61 14.43 21.49
CA THR A 312 0.49 13.55 20.33
C THR A 312 0.69 14.32 19.04
N PHE A 313 1.56 13.82 18.18
CA PHE A 313 1.69 14.27 16.81
C PHE A 313 1.06 13.26 15.85
N VAL A 314 0.31 13.72 14.85
CA VAL A 314 -0.24 12.85 13.82
C VAL A 314 0.38 13.23 12.48
N ILE A 315 0.84 12.24 11.72
CA ILE A 315 1.30 12.43 10.35
C ILE A 315 0.53 11.52 9.41
N MET A 316 0.13 12.05 8.26
CA MET A 316 -0.73 11.35 7.32
C MET A 316 -0.18 11.47 5.91
N HIS A 317 -0.23 10.38 5.17
CA HIS A 317 0.08 10.35 3.74
C HIS A 317 -0.84 9.35 3.02
N ASN A 318 -0.79 9.38 1.70
CA ASN A 318 -1.51 8.48 0.82
C ASN A 318 -1.23 7.01 1.17
N ASP A 319 -2.27 6.17 1.12
CA ASP A 319 -2.20 4.74 1.42
C ASP A 319 -1.13 3.98 0.61
N ALA A 320 -1.09 4.18 -0.70
CA ALA A 320 -0.10 3.53 -1.57
C ALA A 320 1.31 4.04 -1.28
N VAL A 321 1.48 5.34 -0.97
CA VAL A 321 2.76 5.91 -0.55
C VAL A 321 3.24 5.21 0.72
N VAL A 322 2.44 5.20 1.77
CA VAL A 322 2.81 4.60 3.05
C VAL A 322 3.09 3.11 2.89
N GLN A 323 2.23 2.36 2.20
CA GLN A 323 2.47 0.95 1.94
C GLN A 323 3.78 0.71 1.17
N GLY A 324 4.08 1.55 0.18
CA GLY A 324 5.33 1.55 -0.56
C GLY A 324 6.55 1.79 0.33
N LEU A 325 6.45 2.73 1.29
CA LEU A 325 7.56 3.06 2.17
C LEU A 325 8.07 1.87 3.00
N SER A 326 7.24 0.87 3.27
CA SER A 326 7.69 -0.39 3.88
C SER A 326 8.77 -1.13 3.08
N GLN A 327 8.93 -0.79 1.80
CA GLN A 327 9.92 -1.38 0.89
C GLN A 327 11.22 -0.59 0.81
N VAL A 328 11.29 0.61 1.41
CA VAL A 328 12.50 1.46 1.40
C VAL A 328 13.77 0.66 1.71
N PRO A 329 13.85 -0.19 2.75
CA PRO A 329 15.08 -0.90 3.10
C PRO A 329 15.53 -1.92 2.04
N PHE A 330 14.63 -2.33 1.14
CA PHE A 330 14.88 -3.35 0.11
C PHE A 330 14.96 -2.76 -1.30
N MET A 331 14.89 -1.43 -1.41
CA MET A 331 14.88 -0.70 -2.68
C MET A 331 16.09 0.21 -2.83
N GLN A 332 17.02 0.25 -1.86
CA GLN A 332 18.16 1.17 -1.85
C GLN A 332 19.22 0.87 -2.95
N ASP A 333 19.12 -0.27 -3.62
CA ASP A 333 20.00 -0.71 -4.71
C ASP A 333 19.57 -0.19 -6.09
N VAL A 334 18.47 0.55 -6.20
CA VAL A 334 17.99 1.19 -7.43
C VAL A 334 17.83 2.70 -7.22
N ALA A 335 17.88 3.50 -8.29
CA ALA A 335 17.67 4.94 -8.19
C ALA A 335 16.18 5.30 -8.11
N HIS A 336 15.36 4.63 -8.92
CA HIS A 336 13.92 4.88 -9.05
C HIS A 336 13.13 3.59 -8.95
N TRP A 337 12.10 3.60 -8.12
CA TRP A 337 11.23 2.45 -7.90
C TRP A 337 9.79 2.90 -7.70
N GLY A 338 8.84 1.99 -7.91
CA GLY A 338 7.42 2.25 -7.69
C GLY A 338 6.78 1.20 -6.82
N VAL A 339 5.53 1.45 -6.46
CA VAL A 339 4.64 0.49 -5.82
C VAL A 339 3.30 0.50 -6.56
N VAL A 340 2.70 -0.67 -6.72
CA VAL A 340 1.29 -0.80 -7.10
C VAL A 340 0.59 -1.73 -6.12
N THR A 341 -0.57 -1.34 -5.60
CA THR A 341 -1.29 -2.07 -4.55
C THR A 341 -2.65 -2.52 -5.08
N ILE A 342 -2.82 -3.85 -5.20
CA ILE A 342 -4.00 -4.47 -5.81
C ILE A 342 -5.04 -4.71 -4.70
N GLY A 343 -6.02 -3.81 -4.61
CA GLY A 343 -7.12 -3.85 -3.63
C GLY A 343 -8.47 -3.62 -4.30
N THR A 344 -9.34 -2.85 -3.63
CA THR A 344 -10.61 -2.35 -4.20
C THR A 344 -10.34 -1.49 -5.44
N GLY A 345 -9.31 -0.65 -5.37
CA GLY A 345 -8.71 0.02 -6.52
C GLY A 345 -7.29 -0.47 -6.80
N LEU A 346 -6.59 0.24 -7.67
CA LEU A 346 -5.15 0.07 -7.90
C LEU A 346 -4.40 1.29 -7.35
N GLY A 347 -3.97 1.20 -6.09
CA GLY A 347 -3.12 2.24 -5.51
C GLY A 347 -1.75 2.23 -6.18
N ASN A 348 -1.12 3.39 -6.32
CA ASN A 348 0.18 3.50 -6.96
C ASN A 348 0.97 4.70 -6.43
N ALA A 349 2.29 4.54 -6.34
CA ALA A 349 3.23 5.61 -6.03
C ALA A 349 4.61 5.32 -6.64
N ARG A 350 5.38 6.37 -6.92
CA ARG A 350 6.74 6.30 -7.46
C ARG A 350 7.69 7.10 -6.59
N PHE A 351 8.89 6.57 -6.41
CA PHE A 351 9.89 7.07 -5.50
C PHE A 351 11.28 7.17 -6.14
N SER A 352 12.05 8.14 -5.67
CA SER A 352 13.47 8.29 -5.93
C SER A 352 14.24 8.15 -4.62
N ASN A 353 15.25 7.28 -4.59
CA ASN A 353 16.12 7.18 -3.42
C ASN A 353 17.02 8.41 -3.30
N LYS A 354 17.17 8.95 -2.08
CA LYS A 354 18.01 10.13 -1.82
C LYS A 354 19.51 9.89 -2.01
N GLN A 355 19.93 8.63 -2.03
CA GLN A 355 21.28 8.22 -2.36
C GLN A 355 21.18 7.16 -3.46
N PRO A 356 21.59 7.44 -4.71
CA PRO A 356 21.60 6.42 -5.73
C PRO A 356 22.63 5.34 -5.38
N PRO A 357 22.43 4.08 -5.80
CA PRO A 357 23.43 3.03 -5.65
C PRO A 357 24.76 3.52 -6.23
N LYS A 358 25.86 3.33 -5.49
CA LYS A 358 27.19 3.56 -6.04
C LYS A 358 27.33 2.63 -7.24
N LYS A 359 27.49 3.17 -8.46
CA LYS A 359 27.91 2.35 -9.60
C LYS A 359 29.21 1.67 -9.19
N GLU A 360 29.17 0.34 -9.06
CA GLU A 360 30.40 -0.43 -9.05
C GLU A 360 31.09 -0.11 -10.39
N LYS A 361 32.34 0.35 -10.29
CA LYS A 361 33.17 0.49 -11.48
C LYS A 361 33.45 -0.94 -11.94
N GLU A 362 32.87 -1.35 -13.06
CA GLU A 362 33.30 -2.53 -13.80
C GLU A 362 34.80 -2.48 -14.10
#